data_AF-A0AAU7UVK7-F1
#
_entry.id   AF-A0AAU7UVK7-F1
#
_cell.length_a   1.000
_cell.length_b   1.000
_cell.length_c   1.000
_cell.angle_alpha   90.00
_cell.angle_beta   90.00
_cell.angle_gamma   90.00
#
_symmetry.space_group_name_H-M   'P 1'
#
loop_
_entity.id
_entity.type
_entity.pdbx_description
1 polymer ?
#
loop_
_entity_poly.entity_id
_entity_poly.type
_entity_poly.pdbx_seq_one_letter_code
_entity_poly.pdbx_strand_id
1 'polypeptide(L)'
;MNTPAKLTGFVTAVAAVFGIALLVGATVGPVEEQTEDPAASAHDAGHGNGTATGDAAETPAVEEIPGGLMTYRNGYALALAEANLESGEDRNLTFAINGPGGAPVTDFDVTHDKELHLIAVRRDFTGFQHVHPVLDENTGIWSVDVDLTPGTWRVFTDFTPTGEEPLTLGTDLAVAGEFVPAAPQADNRTATVDDYEVTLDGDLSSGSDAMLTLTVSKDGRPLTDLQPYLGAYGHLVALRGGDLAYLHVHPDGTPGDGTTRPGPEVVFHTSVPSAGTYHLYLDFQHDGVVRTAAFTLTAGGTGEVQPGPGAHGDHSHSGR
;
A
#
# COMPACT_ATOMS: atom_id res chain seq x y z
N MET A 1 -19.79 -12.04 -50.18
CA MET A 1 -18.70 -12.98 -49.79
C MET A 1 -19.19 -13.84 -48.65
N ASN A 2 -19.16 -15.16 -48.81
CA ASN A 2 -19.65 -16.08 -47.79
C ASN A 2 -18.62 -16.24 -46.67
N THR A 3 -19.07 -16.46 -45.44
CA THR A 3 -18.27 -16.61 -44.22
C THR A 3 -17.00 -17.46 -44.38
N PRO A 4 -17.00 -18.59 -45.12
CA PRO A 4 -15.78 -19.38 -45.32
C PRO A 4 -14.66 -18.60 -46.02
N ALA A 5 -14.99 -17.79 -47.03
CA ALA A 5 -14.02 -17.01 -47.78
C ALA A 5 -13.39 -15.88 -46.94
N LYS A 6 -14.17 -15.30 -46.00
CA LYS A 6 -13.65 -14.32 -45.06
C LYS A 6 -12.71 -14.97 -44.04
N LEU A 7 -13.06 -16.16 -43.55
CA LEU A 7 -12.24 -16.91 -42.59
C LEU A 7 -10.90 -17.33 -43.21
N THR A 8 -10.94 -17.87 -44.44
CA THR A 8 -9.71 -18.22 -45.17
C THR A 8 -8.85 -16.98 -45.42
N GLY A 9 -9.44 -15.88 -45.90
CA GLY A 9 -8.71 -14.63 -46.11
C GLY A 9 -8.05 -14.09 -44.83
N PHE A 10 -8.75 -14.16 -43.70
CA PHE A 10 -8.23 -13.74 -42.40
C PHE A 10 -7.06 -14.61 -41.94
N VAL A 11 -7.18 -15.94 -41.98
CA VAL A 11 -6.10 -16.86 -41.58
C VAL A 11 -4.86 -16.67 -42.47
N THR A 12 -5.06 -16.47 -43.78
CA THR A 12 -3.95 -16.20 -44.70
C THR A 12 -3.26 -14.87 -44.39
N ALA A 13 -4.01 -13.82 -44.06
CA ALA A 13 -3.45 -12.53 -43.68
C ALA A 13 -2.63 -12.62 -42.39
N VAL A 14 -3.14 -13.31 -41.37
CA VAL A 14 -2.43 -13.53 -40.09
C VAL A 14 -1.13 -14.33 -40.32
N ALA A 15 -1.18 -15.41 -41.09
CA ALA A 15 0.00 -16.21 -41.40
C ALA A 15 1.07 -15.40 -42.17
N ALA A 16 0.65 -14.52 -43.08
CA ALA A 16 1.57 -13.65 -43.82
C ALA A 16 2.26 -12.63 -42.91
N VAL A 17 1.49 -11.97 -42.03
CA VAL A 17 2.06 -11.02 -41.05
C VAL A 17 3.05 -11.72 -40.12
N PHE A 18 2.70 -12.90 -39.62
CA PHE A 18 3.57 -13.68 -38.74
C PHE A 18 4.86 -14.12 -39.45
N GLY A 19 4.76 -14.57 -40.71
CA GLY A 19 5.92 -14.93 -41.52
C GLY A 19 6.85 -13.75 -41.80
N ILE A 20 6.29 -12.57 -42.09
CA ILE A 20 7.08 -11.34 -42.27
C ILE A 20 7.78 -10.97 -40.96
N ALA A 21 7.09 -11.03 -39.82
CA ALA A 21 7.67 -10.73 -38.52
C ALA A 21 8.83 -11.67 -38.16
N LEU A 22 8.69 -12.98 -38.40
CA LEU A 22 9.78 -13.95 -38.21
C LEU A 22 10.98 -13.68 -39.13
N LEU A 23 10.72 -13.29 -40.38
CA LEU A 23 11.78 -13.00 -41.34
C LEU A 23 12.55 -11.72 -40.96
N VAL A 24 11.85 -10.69 -40.50
CA VAL A 24 12.47 -9.48 -39.93
C VAL A 24 13.24 -9.81 -38.65
N GLY A 25 12.63 -10.59 -37.74
CA GLY A 25 13.27 -11.03 -36.51
C GLY A 25 14.53 -11.87 -36.73
N ALA A 26 14.61 -12.65 -37.82
CA ALA A 26 15.82 -13.38 -38.18
C ALA A 26 16.93 -12.48 -38.78
N THR A 27 16.58 -11.29 -39.31
CA THR A 27 17.56 -10.32 -39.82
C THR A 27 18.13 -9.38 -38.76
N VAL A 28 17.40 -9.21 -37.65
CA VAL A 28 17.87 -8.51 -36.46
C VAL A 28 18.46 -9.59 -35.56
N GLY A 29 19.79 -9.76 -35.61
CA GLY A 29 20.50 -10.83 -34.88
C GLY A 29 20.15 -10.89 -33.39
N PRO A 30 20.44 -12.02 -32.72
CA PRO A 30 20.15 -12.18 -31.30
C PRO A 30 20.81 -11.05 -30.50
N VAL A 31 20.07 -10.51 -29.53
CA VAL A 31 20.63 -9.60 -28.52
C VAL A 31 21.70 -10.42 -27.78
N GLU A 32 22.95 -10.00 -27.84
CA GLU A 32 24.04 -10.63 -27.08
C GLU A 32 23.72 -10.53 -25.58
N GLU A 33 23.31 -11.66 -24.99
CA GLU A 33 23.45 -11.84 -23.54
C GLU A 33 24.95 -11.91 -23.24
N GLN A 34 25.46 -10.95 -22.47
CA GLN A 34 26.80 -11.01 -21.91
C GLN A 34 26.91 -12.28 -21.05
N THR A 35 27.47 -13.31 -21.66
CA THR A 35 27.83 -14.55 -21.00
C THR A 35 29.31 -14.41 -20.65
N GLU A 36 29.61 -14.07 -19.40
CA GLU A 36 30.98 -14.16 -18.90
C GLU A 36 31.33 -15.64 -18.70
N ASP A 37 32.21 -16.17 -19.55
CA ASP A 37 32.78 -17.51 -19.40
C ASP A 37 33.74 -17.58 -18.19
N PRO A 38 33.77 -18.70 -17.45
CA PRO A 38 34.59 -18.86 -16.26
C PRO A 38 36.05 -19.17 -16.63
N ALA A 39 36.95 -18.21 -16.45
CA ALA A 39 38.38 -18.47 -16.52
C ALA A 39 38.88 -19.17 -15.24
N ALA A 40 39.25 -20.43 -15.38
CA ALA A 40 40.01 -21.15 -14.37
C ALA A 40 41.37 -20.49 -14.11
N SER A 41 41.69 -20.24 -12.84
CA SER A 41 43.07 -20.12 -12.37
C SER A 41 43.14 -20.62 -10.93
N ALA A 42 43.75 -21.79 -10.76
CA ALA A 42 44.27 -22.22 -9.49
C ALA A 42 45.47 -21.32 -9.14
N HIS A 43 45.58 -20.87 -7.88
CA HIS A 43 46.77 -21.00 -7.03
C HIS A 43 46.57 -20.28 -5.68
N ASP A 44 46.72 -21.09 -4.62
CA ASP A 44 47.45 -20.82 -3.38
C ASP A 44 46.91 -19.86 -2.31
N ALA A 45 47.12 -20.30 -1.07
CA ALA A 45 46.71 -19.68 0.17
C ALA A 45 47.60 -18.48 0.54
N GLY A 46 46.99 -17.43 1.09
CA GLY A 46 47.74 -16.32 1.69
C GLY A 46 46.82 -15.28 2.32
N HIS A 47 46.79 -15.25 3.67
CA HIS A 47 46.20 -14.16 4.44
C HIS A 47 46.95 -12.85 4.17
N GLY A 48 46.21 -11.76 3.93
CA GLY A 48 46.78 -10.42 3.81
C GLY A 48 45.72 -9.33 3.82
N ASN A 49 45.72 -8.53 4.89
CA ASN A 49 44.92 -7.33 5.08
C ASN A 49 45.29 -6.23 4.07
N GLY A 50 44.30 -5.60 3.44
CA GLY A 50 44.53 -4.48 2.51
C GLY A 50 43.24 -3.77 2.14
N THR A 51 43.03 -2.59 2.73
CA THR A 51 42.01 -1.60 2.38
C THR A 51 42.09 -1.19 0.91
N ALA A 52 40.96 -1.27 0.21
CA ALA A 52 40.74 -0.58 -1.06
C ALA A 52 39.32 0.00 -1.07
N THR A 53 39.26 1.32 -1.15
CA THR A 53 38.09 2.13 -1.49
C THR A 53 37.55 1.70 -2.85
N GLY A 54 36.32 1.20 -2.89
CA GLY A 54 35.60 0.91 -4.12
C GLY A 54 34.26 1.63 -4.07
N ASP A 55 34.07 2.57 -4.99
CA ASP A 55 32.77 3.16 -5.31
C ASP A 55 31.77 2.02 -5.53
N ALA A 56 30.82 1.89 -4.61
CA ALA A 56 29.68 1.01 -4.79
C ALA A 56 28.86 1.57 -5.94
N ALA A 57 28.90 0.86 -7.08
CA ALA A 57 27.90 1.02 -8.10
C ALA A 57 26.53 0.81 -7.43
N GLU A 58 25.74 1.88 -7.35
CA GLU A 58 24.36 1.79 -6.92
C GLU A 58 23.67 0.77 -7.82
N THR A 59 23.33 -0.37 -7.21
CA THR A 59 22.38 -1.29 -7.82
C THR A 59 21.10 -0.48 -8.01
N PRO A 60 20.51 -0.40 -9.22
CA PRO A 60 19.28 0.35 -9.40
C PRO A 60 18.28 -0.18 -8.37
N ALA A 61 17.76 0.73 -7.53
CA ALA A 61 16.74 0.39 -6.56
C ALA A 61 15.62 -0.32 -7.34
N VAL A 62 15.41 -1.60 -7.03
CA VAL A 62 14.23 -2.29 -7.53
C VAL A 62 13.06 -1.52 -6.94
N GLU A 63 12.26 -0.86 -7.78
CA GLU A 63 11.06 -0.18 -7.32
C GLU A 63 10.24 -1.19 -6.52
N GLU A 64 10.15 -0.97 -5.22
CA GLU A 64 9.37 -1.83 -4.34
C GLU A 64 7.90 -1.65 -4.72
N ILE A 65 7.29 -2.72 -5.22
CA ILE A 65 5.88 -2.69 -5.58
C ILE A 65 5.09 -2.51 -4.27
N PRO A 66 4.26 -1.46 -4.16
CA PRO A 66 3.47 -1.25 -2.96
C PRO A 66 2.65 -2.47 -2.56
N GLY A 67 2.49 -2.65 -1.25
CA GLY A 67 1.76 -3.76 -0.67
C GLY A 67 0.31 -3.82 -1.13
N GLY A 68 -0.28 -5.00 -1.04
CA GLY A 68 -1.72 -5.16 -1.17
C GLY A 68 -2.28 -5.06 -2.58
N LEU A 69 -1.49 -4.78 -3.62
CA LEU A 69 -1.96 -4.77 -5.02
C LEU A 69 -2.12 -6.19 -5.60
N MET A 70 -1.36 -7.15 -5.08
CA MET A 70 -1.36 -8.53 -5.57
C MET A 70 -2.24 -9.44 -4.71
N THR A 71 -2.94 -10.37 -5.36
CA THR A 71 -3.64 -11.48 -4.68
C THR A 71 -2.70 -12.64 -4.34
N TYR A 72 -1.50 -12.66 -4.95
CA TYR A 72 -0.51 -13.71 -4.82
C TYR A 72 0.91 -13.14 -4.85
N ARG A 73 1.77 -13.53 -3.90
CA ARG A 73 3.19 -13.16 -3.85
C ARG A 73 3.98 -14.24 -3.12
N ASN A 74 5.17 -14.59 -3.62
CA ASN A 74 6.08 -15.55 -2.98
C ASN A 74 5.47 -16.93 -2.63
N GLY A 75 4.49 -17.41 -3.41
CA GLY A 75 3.80 -18.66 -3.10
C GLY A 75 2.58 -18.51 -2.21
N TYR A 76 2.39 -17.34 -1.59
CA TYR A 76 1.25 -17.04 -0.74
C TYR A 76 0.10 -16.45 -1.54
N ALA A 77 -1.14 -16.87 -1.24
CA ALA A 77 -2.36 -16.40 -1.88
C ALA A 77 -3.45 -16.07 -0.84
N LEU A 78 -4.10 -14.92 -0.99
CA LEU A 78 -5.33 -14.60 -0.27
C LEU A 78 -6.53 -15.23 -1.00
N ALA A 79 -7.25 -16.12 -0.33
CA ALA A 79 -8.40 -16.83 -0.88
C ALA A 79 -9.66 -16.58 -0.04
N LEU A 80 -10.55 -15.72 -0.52
CA LEU A 80 -11.89 -15.57 0.08
C LEU A 80 -12.69 -16.86 -0.13
N ALA A 81 -13.43 -17.29 0.89
CA ALA A 81 -14.38 -18.40 0.74
C ALA A 81 -15.51 -18.03 -0.23
N GLU A 82 -15.96 -16.78 -0.15
CA GLU A 82 -16.95 -16.18 -1.04
C GLU A 82 -16.43 -14.85 -1.59
N ALA A 83 -16.42 -14.70 -2.91
CA ALA A 83 -16.02 -13.45 -3.57
C ALA A 83 -17.15 -12.39 -3.61
N ASN A 84 -18.37 -12.76 -3.19
CA ASN A 84 -19.52 -11.88 -3.17
C ASN A 84 -20.28 -12.06 -1.85
N LEU A 85 -20.69 -10.96 -1.21
CA LEU A 85 -21.53 -10.97 -0.01
C LEU A 85 -22.72 -10.01 -0.18
N GLU A 86 -23.76 -10.20 0.64
CA GLU A 86 -24.87 -9.24 0.72
C GLU A 86 -24.48 -8.05 1.62
N SER A 87 -24.96 -6.84 1.29
CA SER A 87 -24.79 -5.69 2.19
C SER A 87 -25.50 -5.90 3.54
N GLY A 88 -24.97 -5.32 4.61
CA GLY A 88 -25.51 -5.36 5.96
C GLY A 88 -24.42 -5.26 7.02
N GLU A 89 -24.85 -5.14 8.26
CA GLU A 89 -23.99 -5.22 9.44
C GLU A 89 -23.63 -6.68 9.74
N ASP A 90 -22.52 -6.88 10.46
CA ASP A 90 -22.07 -8.18 10.98
C ASP A 90 -22.02 -9.29 9.91
N ARG A 91 -21.52 -8.97 8.71
CA ARG A 91 -21.30 -9.96 7.66
C ARG A 91 -20.04 -10.74 7.96
N ASN A 92 -20.19 -12.04 8.22
CA ASN A 92 -19.06 -12.92 8.42
C ASN A 92 -18.26 -13.09 7.13
N LEU A 93 -17.07 -12.51 7.09
CA LEU A 93 -16.08 -12.68 6.05
C LEU A 93 -15.13 -13.81 6.44
N THR A 94 -15.05 -14.84 5.59
CA THR A 94 -14.15 -15.98 5.79
C THR A 94 -13.17 -16.12 4.64
N PHE A 95 -11.92 -16.48 4.95
CA PHE A 95 -10.85 -16.61 3.97
C PHE A 95 -9.71 -17.50 4.49
N ALA A 96 -8.81 -17.88 3.59
CA ALA A 96 -7.55 -18.54 3.92
C ALA A 96 -6.37 -17.76 3.34
N ILE A 97 -5.22 -17.85 4.01
CA ILE A 97 -3.92 -17.55 3.42
C ILE A 97 -3.30 -18.88 3.02
N ASN A 98 -3.25 -19.17 1.72
CA ASN A 98 -2.62 -20.39 1.23
C ASN A 98 -1.14 -20.14 0.99
N GLY A 99 -0.27 -21.02 1.49
CA GLY A 99 1.19 -20.89 1.34
C GLY A 99 1.73 -21.58 0.09
N PRO A 100 3.06 -21.61 -0.07
CA PRO A 100 3.72 -22.36 -1.14
C PRO A 100 3.27 -23.84 -1.14
N GLY A 101 2.70 -24.29 -2.25
CA GLY A 101 2.09 -25.63 -2.36
C GLY A 101 0.56 -25.66 -2.20
N GLY A 102 -0.06 -24.53 -1.89
CA GLY A 102 -1.50 -24.31 -1.94
C GLY A 102 -2.28 -24.75 -0.69
N ALA A 103 -1.61 -25.20 0.37
CA ALA A 103 -2.24 -25.51 1.65
C ALA A 103 -2.44 -24.23 2.49
N PRO A 104 -3.50 -24.13 3.30
CA PRO A 104 -3.67 -23.04 4.26
C PRO A 104 -2.50 -22.97 5.25
N VAL A 105 -2.01 -21.76 5.50
CA VAL A 105 -1.02 -21.44 6.52
C VAL A 105 -1.74 -21.28 7.86
N THR A 106 -1.14 -21.81 8.92
CA THR A 106 -1.68 -21.74 10.29
C THR A 106 -0.68 -21.21 11.31
N ASP A 107 0.54 -20.88 10.90
CA ASP A 107 1.62 -20.41 11.78
C ASP A 107 2.05 -19.02 11.33
N PHE A 108 1.86 -18.04 12.20
CA PHE A 108 2.03 -16.62 11.93
C PHE A 108 2.72 -15.95 13.11
N ASP A 109 3.62 -15.01 12.82
CA ASP A 109 4.24 -14.19 13.83
C ASP A 109 3.29 -13.08 14.27
N VAL A 110 3.27 -12.78 15.58
CA VAL A 110 2.47 -11.69 16.13
C VAL A 110 3.14 -10.35 15.87
N THR A 111 2.48 -9.48 15.11
CA THR A 111 2.86 -8.09 14.85
C THR A 111 1.75 -7.16 15.35
N HIS A 112 2.13 -6.05 16.01
CA HIS A 112 1.15 -5.12 16.61
C HIS A 112 0.03 -5.82 17.43
N ASP A 113 0.42 -6.77 18.30
CA ASP A 113 -0.46 -7.59 19.14
C ASP A 113 -1.42 -8.56 18.41
N LYS A 114 -1.28 -8.76 17.09
CA LYS A 114 -2.13 -9.65 16.29
C LYS A 114 -1.32 -10.47 15.28
N GLU A 115 -1.83 -11.62 14.89
CA GLU A 115 -1.20 -12.45 13.84
C GLU A 115 -1.55 -11.95 12.44
N LEU A 116 -2.69 -11.26 12.30
CA LEU A 116 -3.18 -10.74 11.04
C LEU A 116 -4.00 -9.47 11.26
N HIS A 117 -3.72 -8.45 10.46
CA HIS A 117 -4.59 -7.29 10.29
C HIS A 117 -5.37 -7.40 8.99
N LEU A 118 -6.68 -7.19 9.05
CA LEU A 118 -7.54 -7.11 7.88
C LEU A 118 -8.04 -5.68 7.71
N ILE A 119 -7.79 -5.13 6.53
CA ILE A 119 -8.30 -3.82 6.14
C ILE A 119 -9.34 -4.04 5.05
N ALA A 120 -10.58 -3.62 5.29
CA ALA A 120 -11.62 -3.60 4.28
C ALA A 120 -11.93 -2.15 3.91
N VAL A 121 -11.75 -1.79 2.64
CA VAL A 121 -12.02 -0.44 2.15
C VAL A 121 -12.91 -0.49 0.91
N ARG A 122 -13.94 0.37 0.86
CA ARG A 122 -14.75 0.52 -0.34
C ARG A 122 -13.94 1.24 -1.40
N ARG A 123 -14.04 0.83 -2.67
CA ARG A 123 -13.23 1.41 -3.78
C ARG A 123 -13.43 2.92 -4.00
N ASP A 124 -14.51 3.50 -3.47
CA ASP A 124 -14.77 4.94 -3.47
C ASP A 124 -14.41 5.64 -2.13
N PHE A 125 -13.70 4.95 -1.23
CA PHE A 125 -13.19 5.40 0.07
C PHE A 125 -14.23 5.82 1.12
N THR A 126 -15.50 5.53 0.88
CA THR A 126 -16.58 5.88 1.82
C THR A 126 -16.97 4.76 2.79
N GLY A 127 -16.19 3.69 2.82
CA GLY A 127 -16.24 2.66 3.85
C GLY A 127 -14.83 2.18 4.15
N PHE A 128 -14.48 2.09 5.43
CA PHE A 128 -13.19 1.62 5.92
C PHE A 128 -13.40 0.87 7.23
N GLN A 129 -12.71 -0.26 7.39
CA GLN A 129 -12.65 -1.04 8.61
C GLN A 129 -11.24 -1.61 8.75
N HIS A 130 -10.68 -1.49 9.95
CA HIS A 130 -9.45 -2.18 10.36
C HIS A 130 -9.83 -3.17 11.48
N VAL A 131 -9.87 -4.45 11.12
CA VAL A 131 -10.36 -5.52 11.98
C VAL A 131 -9.33 -6.63 12.10
N HIS A 132 -9.53 -7.50 13.09
CA HIS A 132 -8.57 -8.53 13.46
C HIS A 132 -9.26 -9.89 13.44
N PRO A 133 -9.14 -10.63 12.32
CA PRO A 133 -9.76 -11.94 12.17
C PRO A 133 -9.21 -12.96 13.17
N VAL A 134 -10.01 -13.99 13.43
CA VAL A 134 -9.62 -15.13 14.27
C VAL A 134 -9.37 -16.34 13.39
N LEU A 135 -8.22 -17.00 13.60
CA LEU A 135 -7.81 -18.22 12.92
C LEU A 135 -8.42 -19.46 13.60
N ASP A 136 -9.05 -20.34 12.83
CA ASP A 136 -9.22 -21.74 13.21
C ASP A 136 -7.99 -22.54 12.79
N GLU A 137 -7.11 -22.84 13.76
CA GLU A 137 -5.85 -23.57 13.55
C GLU A 137 -6.05 -24.98 12.97
N ASN A 138 -7.24 -25.58 13.11
CA ASN A 138 -7.50 -26.93 12.58
C ASN A 138 -7.80 -26.91 11.09
N THR A 139 -8.33 -25.79 10.58
CA THR A 139 -8.74 -25.65 9.18
C THR A 139 -7.91 -24.65 8.38
N GLY A 140 -7.18 -23.75 9.06
CA GLY A 140 -6.48 -22.62 8.44
C GLY A 140 -7.41 -21.54 7.90
N ILE A 141 -8.63 -21.46 8.44
CA ILE A 141 -9.64 -20.49 8.01
C ILE A 141 -9.68 -19.35 9.00
N TRP A 142 -9.59 -18.14 8.48
CA TRP A 142 -9.80 -16.91 9.21
C TRP A 142 -11.27 -16.47 9.10
N SER A 143 -11.79 -15.87 10.16
CA SER A 143 -13.15 -15.32 10.19
C SER A 143 -13.20 -13.99 10.93
N VAL A 144 -14.04 -13.07 10.43
CA VAL A 144 -14.29 -11.77 11.06
C VAL A 144 -15.65 -11.24 10.62
N ASP A 145 -16.35 -10.56 11.52
CA ASP A 145 -17.58 -9.84 11.16
C ASP A 145 -17.22 -8.43 10.65
N VAL A 146 -17.81 -8.04 9.52
CA VAL A 146 -17.60 -6.74 8.87
C VAL A 146 -18.90 -6.09 8.46
N ASP A 147 -18.94 -4.77 8.52
CA ASP A 147 -20.09 -3.97 8.08
C ASP A 147 -19.94 -3.59 6.61
N LEU A 148 -20.83 -4.10 5.76
CA LEU A 148 -20.70 -3.98 4.31
C LEU A 148 -21.84 -3.16 3.71
N THR A 149 -21.48 -2.09 3.00
CA THR A 149 -22.41 -1.34 2.16
C THR A 149 -22.27 -1.78 0.70
N PRO A 150 -23.31 -1.64 -0.15
CA PRO A 150 -23.25 -2.04 -1.56
C PRO A 150 -22.08 -1.39 -2.31
N GLY A 151 -21.45 -2.15 -3.20
CA GLY A 151 -20.31 -1.70 -4.01
C GLY A 151 -19.15 -2.69 -4.00
N THR A 152 -18.03 -2.29 -4.59
CA THR A 152 -16.79 -3.09 -4.58
C THR A 152 -15.93 -2.69 -3.40
N TRP A 153 -15.62 -3.65 -2.56
CA TRP A 153 -14.65 -3.53 -1.47
C TRP A 153 -13.33 -4.17 -1.89
N ARG A 154 -12.23 -3.61 -1.42
CA ARG A 154 -10.93 -4.27 -1.42
C ARG A 154 -10.62 -4.70 0.00
N VAL A 155 -10.25 -5.96 0.13
CA VAL A 155 -9.80 -6.57 1.38
C VAL A 155 -8.29 -6.75 1.28
N PHE A 156 -7.59 -6.25 2.28
CA PHE A 156 -6.16 -6.45 2.48
C PHE A 156 -5.94 -7.33 3.70
N THR A 157 -4.96 -8.22 3.61
CA THR A 157 -4.43 -8.97 4.74
C THR A 157 -2.96 -8.63 4.88
N ASP A 158 -2.60 -8.08 6.03
CA ASP A 158 -1.21 -7.82 6.43
C ASP A 158 -0.82 -8.83 7.50
N PHE A 159 0.18 -9.66 7.18
CA PHE A 159 0.55 -10.82 7.99
C PHE A 159 2.03 -11.19 7.78
N THR A 160 2.58 -11.93 8.74
CA THR A 160 3.94 -12.47 8.65
C THR A 160 3.88 -13.97 8.90
N PRO A 161 4.03 -14.83 7.88
CA PRO A 161 4.19 -16.26 8.11
C PRO A 161 5.46 -16.52 8.93
N THR A 162 5.40 -17.44 9.88
CA THR A 162 6.55 -17.69 10.76
C THR A 162 7.79 -18.11 9.97
N GLY A 163 8.88 -17.37 10.19
CA GLY A 163 10.16 -17.59 9.52
C GLY A 163 10.28 -16.99 8.11
N GLU A 164 9.31 -16.19 7.68
CA GLU A 164 9.26 -15.54 6.37
C GLU A 164 9.14 -14.01 6.51
N GLU A 165 9.29 -13.29 5.40
CA GLU A 165 9.13 -11.83 5.38
C GLU A 165 7.66 -11.40 5.45
N PRO A 166 7.34 -10.22 6.02
CA PRO A 166 5.99 -9.67 6.04
C PRO A 166 5.38 -9.53 4.64
N LEU A 167 4.08 -9.77 4.54
CA LEU A 167 3.33 -9.71 3.29
C LEU A 167 2.01 -8.98 3.48
N THR A 168 1.73 -8.05 2.55
CA THR A 168 0.39 -7.50 2.37
C THR A 168 -0.18 -8.00 1.05
N LEU A 169 -1.23 -8.81 1.12
CA LEU A 169 -1.99 -9.29 -0.04
C LEU A 169 -3.35 -8.61 -0.08
N GLY A 170 -3.91 -8.43 -1.27
CA GLY A 170 -5.23 -7.82 -1.41
C GLY A 170 -6.05 -8.39 -2.56
N THR A 171 -7.36 -8.50 -2.34
CA THR A 171 -8.34 -8.98 -3.32
C THR A 171 -9.63 -8.19 -3.22
N ASP A 172 -10.47 -8.28 -4.26
CA ASP A 172 -11.76 -7.60 -4.28
C ASP A 172 -12.86 -8.51 -3.75
N LEU A 173 -13.80 -7.88 -3.04
CA LEU A 173 -15.05 -8.45 -2.55
C LEU A 173 -16.21 -7.63 -3.13
N ALA A 174 -17.10 -8.28 -3.88
CA ALA A 174 -18.30 -7.61 -4.38
C ALA A 174 -19.42 -7.66 -3.35
N VAL A 175 -20.03 -6.51 -3.05
CA VAL A 175 -21.15 -6.44 -2.11
C VAL A 175 -22.42 -6.08 -2.87
N ALA A 176 -23.39 -6.99 -2.84
CA ALA A 176 -24.65 -6.84 -3.54
C ALA A 176 -25.51 -5.71 -2.95
N GLY A 177 -26.27 -5.05 -3.84
CA GLY A 177 -27.20 -3.99 -3.50
C GLY A 177 -27.17 -2.83 -4.50
N GLU A 178 -27.97 -1.79 -4.23
CA GLU A 178 -27.96 -0.57 -5.03
C GLU A 178 -26.71 0.25 -4.70
N PHE A 179 -25.81 0.38 -5.67
CA PHE A 179 -24.57 1.14 -5.53
C PHE A 179 -24.65 2.45 -6.30
N VAL A 180 -24.40 3.55 -5.58
CA VAL A 180 -24.22 4.89 -6.15
C VAL A 180 -22.81 5.35 -5.77
N PRO A 181 -21.87 5.50 -6.73
CA PRO A 181 -20.52 5.96 -6.42
C PRO A 181 -20.52 7.33 -5.74
N ALA A 182 -19.71 7.48 -4.71
CA ALA A 182 -19.48 8.77 -4.08
C ALA A 182 -18.64 9.71 -4.97
N ALA A 183 -18.80 11.02 -4.76
CA ALA A 183 -17.85 11.99 -5.31
C ALA A 183 -16.47 11.81 -4.64
N PRO A 184 -15.36 12.09 -5.35
CA PRO A 184 -14.02 12.05 -4.74
C PRO A 184 -13.95 12.91 -3.48
N GLN A 185 -13.28 12.39 -2.44
CA GLN A 185 -13.07 13.16 -1.21
C GLN A 185 -12.11 14.33 -1.50
N ALA A 186 -12.44 15.50 -0.96
CA ALA A 186 -11.56 16.66 -1.01
C ALA A 186 -10.40 16.49 -0.03
N ASP A 187 -9.28 17.15 -0.32
CA ASP A 187 -8.14 17.20 0.60
C ASP A 187 -8.59 17.76 1.96
N ASN A 188 -8.22 17.06 3.04
CA ASN A 188 -8.51 17.47 4.40
C ASN A 188 -7.36 17.09 5.36
N ARG A 189 -7.07 18.04 6.24
CA ARG A 189 -6.06 17.90 7.32
C ARG A 189 -6.68 17.84 8.71
N THR A 190 -8.01 17.88 8.78
CA THR A 190 -8.76 17.79 10.02
C THR A 190 -9.87 16.78 9.82
N ALA A 191 -10.03 15.91 10.81
CA ALA A 191 -11.10 14.93 10.89
C ALA A 191 -11.81 15.06 12.23
N THR A 192 -13.14 14.95 12.21
CA THR A 192 -13.96 14.88 13.43
C THR A 192 -14.57 13.50 13.51
N VAL A 193 -14.39 12.84 14.65
CA VAL A 193 -14.98 11.53 14.96
C VAL A 193 -15.53 11.60 16.37
N ASP A 194 -16.84 11.37 16.53
CA ASP A 194 -17.58 11.68 17.75
C ASP A 194 -17.35 13.12 18.25
N ASP A 195 -16.83 13.28 19.47
CA ASP A 195 -16.44 14.52 20.14
C ASP A 195 -14.92 14.84 20.03
N TYR A 196 -14.21 14.09 19.18
CA TYR A 196 -12.78 14.27 18.94
C TYR A 196 -12.51 15.02 17.64
N GLU A 197 -11.49 15.87 17.68
CA GLU A 197 -10.87 16.48 16.51
C GLU A 197 -9.44 15.95 16.39
N VAL A 198 -9.08 15.48 15.19
CA VAL A 198 -7.72 15.06 14.87
C VAL A 198 -7.19 15.93 13.75
N THR A 199 -6.04 16.57 13.98
CA THR A 199 -5.34 17.36 12.96
C THR A 199 -4.08 16.66 12.49
N LEU A 200 -3.82 16.70 11.19
CA LEU A 200 -2.64 16.12 10.55
C LEU A 200 -1.71 17.23 10.06
N ASP A 201 -0.49 17.23 10.61
CA ASP A 201 0.64 18.04 10.17
C ASP A 201 1.68 17.20 9.41
N GLY A 202 2.38 17.80 8.45
CA GLY A 202 3.30 17.13 7.52
C GLY A 202 2.77 17.06 6.09
N ASP A 203 3.66 16.91 5.11
CA ASP A 203 3.34 16.88 3.68
C ASP A 203 3.78 15.56 3.05
N LEU A 204 3.01 15.09 2.07
CA LEU A 204 3.42 13.96 1.21
C LEU A 204 4.15 14.51 -0.01
N SER A 205 5.35 14.01 -0.26
CA SER A 205 6.12 14.33 -1.47
C SER A 205 6.48 13.03 -2.18
N SER A 206 6.19 12.98 -3.49
CA SER A 206 6.48 11.79 -4.29
C SER A 206 7.96 11.43 -4.27
N GLY A 207 8.27 10.16 -4.05
CA GLY A 207 9.62 9.61 -4.08
C GLY A 207 10.44 9.90 -2.81
N SER A 208 9.81 10.33 -1.72
CA SER A 208 10.48 10.60 -0.45
C SER A 208 9.73 10.02 0.75
N ASP A 209 10.45 9.86 1.85
CA ASP A 209 9.85 9.61 3.15
C ASP A 209 9.15 10.87 3.67
N ALA A 210 8.02 10.67 4.32
CA ALA A 210 7.24 11.69 4.98
C ALA A 210 7.15 11.40 6.47
N MET A 211 7.15 12.47 7.27
CA MET A 211 6.84 12.43 8.69
C MET A 211 5.49 13.12 8.89
N LEU A 212 4.52 12.38 9.44
CA LEU A 212 3.17 12.85 9.68
C LEU A 212 2.92 12.91 11.19
N THR A 213 2.48 14.07 11.68
CA THR A 213 2.13 14.24 13.10
C THR A 213 0.62 14.39 13.22
N LEU A 214 -0.02 13.46 13.92
CA LEU A 214 -1.45 13.51 14.19
C LEU A 214 -1.68 13.93 15.63
N THR A 215 -2.41 15.02 15.82
CA THR A 215 -2.73 15.58 17.14
C THR A 215 -4.18 15.30 17.47
N VAL A 216 -4.44 14.55 18.53
CA VAL A 216 -5.80 14.21 18.98
C VAL A 216 -6.25 15.18 20.08
N SER A 217 -7.40 15.80 19.88
CA SER A 217 -8.05 16.71 20.84
C SER A 217 -9.50 16.29 21.11
N LYS A 218 -9.97 16.56 22.32
CA LYS A 218 -11.38 16.39 22.73
C LYS A 218 -11.86 17.69 23.35
N ASP A 219 -13.01 18.21 22.91
CA ASP A 219 -13.55 19.51 23.36
C ASP A 219 -12.54 20.68 23.28
N GLY A 220 -11.70 20.68 22.24
CA GLY A 220 -10.65 21.69 22.02
C GLY A 220 -9.44 21.58 22.94
N ARG A 221 -9.28 20.48 23.69
CA ARG A 221 -8.12 20.21 24.54
C ARG A 221 -7.31 19.04 23.97
N PRO A 222 -6.00 19.18 23.75
CA PRO A 222 -5.15 18.07 23.35
C PRO A 222 -5.15 16.96 24.42
N LEU A 223 -5.30 15.70 23.98
CA LEU A 223 -5.30 14.54 24.87
C LEU A 223 -3.88 14.16 25.27
N THR A 224 -3.67 13.72 26.50
CA THR A 224 -2.34 13.27 26.97
C THR A 224 -2.43 11.93 27.70
N ASP A 225 -3.46 11.17 27.38
CA ASP A 225 -3.86 9.93 28.02
C ASP A 225 -4.46 8.95 26.99
N LEU A 226 -3.98 8.99 25.75
CA LEU A 226 -4.26 7.96 24.75
C LEU A 226 -3.90 6.59 25.30
N GLN A 227 -4.76 5.61 25.07
CA GLN A 227 -4.54 4.24 25.51
C GLN A 227 -3.77 3.46 24.45
N PRO A 228 -2.83 2.58 24.85
CA PRO A 228 -2.19 1.66 23.93
C PRO A 228 -3.22 0.78 23.20
N TYR A 229 -3.11 0.72 21.89
CA TYR A 229 -3.88 -0.14 21.01
C TYR A 229 -2.96 -0.69 19.92
N LEU A 230 -2.93 -2.03 19.77
CA LEU A 230 -2.06 -2.73 18.82
C LEU A 230 -0.58 -2.36 19.00
N GLY A 231 -0.10 -2.36 20.24
CA GLY A 231 1.29 -2.00 20.55
C GLY A 231 1.69 -0.53 20.31
N ALA A 232 0.76 0.38 19.99
CA ALA A 232 1.04 1.80 19.72
C ALA A 232 0.00 2.73 20.37
N TYR A 233 0.25 4.05 20.38
CA TYR A 233 -0.79 5.04 20.76
C TYR A 233 -1.71 5.45 19.60
N GLY A 234 -1.41 4.96 18.40
CA GLY A 234 -2.28 5.02 17.23
C GLY A 234 -1.74 4.15 16.11
N HIS A 235 -2.61 3.73 15.20
CA HIS A 235 -2.26 2.92 14.03
C HIS A 235 -2.73 3.65 12.77
N LEU A 236 -1.84 3.85 11.79
CA LEU A 236 -2.14 4.63 10.60
C LEU A 236 -2.07 3.75 9.35
N VAL A 237 -3.20 3.64 8.66
CA VAL A 237 -3.28 3.00 7.34
C VAL A 237 -3.27 4.09 6.27
N ALA A 238 -2.40 3.99 5.27
CA ALA A 238 -2.35 4.92 4.14
C ALA A 238 -2.52 4.17 2.81
N LEU A 239 -3.46 4.62 1.99
CA LEU A 239 -3.83 3.99 0.73
C LEU A 239 -3.75 4.99 -0.42
N ARG A 240 -3.07 4.62 -1.50
CA ARG A 240 -3.04 5.44 -2.72
C ARG A 240 -4.40 5.45 -3.41
N GLY A 241 -4.81 6.64 -3.84
CA GLY A 241 -5.99 6.85 -4.66
C GLY A 241 -5.87 6.12 -6.01
N GLY A 242 -6.98 5.55 -6.47
CA GLY A 242 -7.08 4.85 -7.75
C GLY A 242 -6.89 3.35 -7.64
N ASP A 243 -5.71 2.89 -7.23
CA ASP A 243 -5.39 1.45 -7.16
C ASP A 243 -5.37 0.87 -5.73
N LEU A 244 -5.51 1.72 -4.70
CA LEU A 244 -5.48 1.34 -3.29
C LEU A 244 -4.15 0.68 -2.88
N ALA A 245 -3.03 1.06 -3.51
CA ALA A 245 -1.70 0.63 -3.06
C ALA A 245 -1.52 0.93 -1.57
N TYR A 246 -1.19 -0.10 -0.79
CA TYR A 246 -0.99 -0.01 0.66
C TYR A 246 0.41 0.55 0.93
N LEU A 247 0.48 1.64 1.69
CA LEU A 247 1.73 2.27 2.06
C LEU A 247 2.28 1.65 3.34
N HIS A 248 3.59 1.51 3.39
CA HIS A 248 4.30 1.13 4.60
C HIS A 248 4.31 2.33 5.55
N VAL A 249 3.75 2.15 6.75
CA VAL A 249 3.64 3.19 7.77
C VAL A 249 4.06 2.60 9.10
N HIS A 250 4.88 3.34 9.86
CA HIS A 250 5.26 2.95 11.23
C HIS A 250 5.10 4.11 12.19
N PRO A 251 4.63 3.87 13.42
CA PRO A 251 4.64 4.88 14.47
C PRO A 251 6.07 5.17 14.93
N ASP A 252 6.33 6.42 15.30
CA ASP A 252 7.54 6.80 16.01
C ASP A 252 7.39 6.46 17.50
N GLY A 253 8.10 5.42 17.93
CA GLY A 253 8.11 4.96 19.32
C GLY A 253 6.95 4.05 19.73
N THR A 254 7.03 3.50 20.94
CA THR A 254 6.06 2.51 21.46
C THR A 254 5.71 2.76 22.92
N PRO A 255 4.50 2.37 23.39
CA PRO A 255 4.13 2.46 24.80
C PRO A 255 5.12 1.73 25.71
N GLY A 256 5.63 2.44 26.72
CA GLY A 256 6.53 1.86 27.73
C GLY A 256 8.02 1.90 27.39
N ASP A 257 8.43 2.47 26.25
CA ASP A 257 9.85 2.66 25.89
C ASP A 257 10.58 3.74 26.73
N GLY A 258 9.84 4.50 27.54
CA GLY A 258 10.36 5.55 28.42
C GLY A 258 10.47 6.94 27.78
N THR A 259 10.19 7.08 26.48
CA THR A 259 10.25 8.34 25.73
C THR A 259 8.95 8.72 25.06
N THR A 260 8.15 7.73 24.64
CA THR A 260 6.90 7.92 23.92
C THR A 260 5.78 8.27 24.87
N ARG A 261 5.23 9.46 24.69
CA ARG A 261 4.13 9.99 25.50
C ARG A 261 2.78 9.49 24.95
N PRO A 262 1.76 9.28 25.80
CA PRO A 262 0.40 8.94 25.39
C PRO A 262 -0.35 10.14 24.77
N GLY A 263 0.24 10.78 23.77
CA GLY A 263 -0.29 11.99 23.12
C GLY A 263 0.31 13.31 23.66
N PRO A 264 -0.15 14.46 23.12
CA PRO A 264 -1.26 14.58 22.15
C PRO A 264 -0.88 14.24 20.71
N GLU A 265 0.42 14.25 20.43
CA GLU A 265 0.99 13.96 19.13
C GLU A 265 1.28 12.46 19.03
N VAL A 266 0.86 11.87 17.91
CA VAL A 266 1.28 10.55 17.46
C VAL A 266 1.96 10.75 16.10
N VAL A 267 3.24 10.39 16.02
CA VAL A 267 4.08 10.63 14.85
C VAL A 267 4.21 9.35 14.06
N PHE A 268 4.18 9.44 12.73
CA PHE A 268 4.34 8.32 11.81
C PHE A 268 5.35 8.64 10.72
N HIS A 269 6.08 7.62 10.29
CA HIS A 269 6.94 7.66 9.12
C HIS A 269 6.36 6.79 8.01
N THR A 270 6.39 7.29 6.77
CA THR A 270 5.93 6.54 5.60
C THR A 270 6.69 6.92 4.34
N SER A 271 6.91 5.96 3.45
CA SER A 271 7.49 6.21 2.13
C SER A 271 6.38 6.47 1.11
N VAL A 272 6.47 7.57 0.38
CA VAL A 272 5.46 7.98 -0.61
C VAL A 272 5.96 7.64 -2.02
N PRO A 273 5.51 6.53 -2.64
CA PRO A 273 6.14 6.02 -3.85
C PRO A 273 5.86 6.88 -5.09
N SER A 274 4.74 7.61 -5.12
CA SER A 274 4.32 8.37 -6.30
C SER A 274 3.53 9.63 -5.96
N ALA A 275 3.42 10.54 -6.92
CA ALA A 275 2.44 11.61 -6.87
C ALA A 275 1.03 11.02 -6.93
N GLY A 276 0.05 11.74 -6.35
CA GLY A 276 -1.35 11.31 -6.34
C GLY A 276 -2.07 11.67 -5.05
N THR A 277 -3.34 11.30 -4.98
CA THR A 277 -4.14 11.42 -3.76
C THR A 277 -3.90 10.19 -2.88
N TYR A 278 -3.88 10.38 -1.57
CA TYR A 278 -3.76 9.32 -0.56
C TYR A 278 -4.87 9.48 0.47
N HIS A 279 -5.47 8.37 0.85
CA HIS A 279 -6.46 8.30 1.92
C HIS A 279 -5.82 7.65 3.14
N LEU A 280 -5.88 8.33 4.28
CA LEU A 280 -5.24 7.92 5.51
C LEU A 280 -6.30 7.70 6.60
N TYR A 281 -6.12 6.66 7.39
CA TYR A 281 -7.04 6.27 8.46
C TYR A 281 -6.25 6.05 9.74
N LEU A 282 -6.45 6.92 10.73
CA LEU A 282 -5.85 6.79 12.06
C LEU A 282 -6.83 6.10 13.00
N ASP A 283 -6.45 4.93 13.48
CA ASP A 283 -7.06 4.34 14.66
C ASP A 283 -6.38 4.83 15.92
N PHE A 284 -7.16 5.30 16.90
CA PHE A 284 -6.68 5.67 18.24
C PHE A 284 -7.68 5.19 19.30
N GLN A 285 -7.19 4.91 20.51
CA GLN A 285 -8.02 4.46 21.62
C GLN A 285 -8.06 5.49 22.74
N HIS A 286 -9.27 5.83 23.17
CA HIS A 286 -9.52 6.67 24.34
C HIS A 286 -10.86 6.28 24.99
N ASP A 287 -10.91 6.28 26.33
CA ASP A 287 -12.05 5.81 27.13
C ASP A 287 -12.49 4.35 26.81
N GLY A 288 -11.54 3.49 26.44
CA GLY A 288 -11.78 2.07 26.10
C GLY A 288 -12.38 1.84 24.71
N VAL A 289 -12.57 2.90 23.92
CA VAL A 289 -13.18 2.85 22.59
C VAL A 289 -12.16 3.22 21.53
N VAL A 290 -12.04 2.38 20.51
CA VAL A 290 -11.23 2.64 19.31
C VAL A 290 -12.04 3.50 18.36
N ARG A 291 -11.41 4.50 17.76
CA ARG A 291 -12.00 5.42 16.78
C ARG A 291 -11.09 5.57 15.58
N THR A 292 -11.70 5.75 14.42
CA THR A 292 -10.98 5.98 13.16
C THR A 292 -11.20 7.42 12.68
N ALA A 293 -10.11 8.16 12.48
CA ALA A 293 -10.12 9.47 11.83
C ALA A 293 -9.59 9.37 10.39
N ALA A 294 -10.32 9.93 9.43
CA ALA A 294 -10.01 9.79 8.00
C ALA A 294 -9.52 11.11 7.37
N PHE A 295 -8.45 11.02 6.58
CA PHE A 295 -7.80 12.13 5.89
C PHE A 295 -7.61 11.82 4.41
N THR A 296 -7.54 12.86 3.61
CA THR A 296 -7.21 12.82 2.19
C THR A 296 -6.12 13.86 1.95
N LEU A 297 -4.97 13.43 1.45
CA LEU A 297 -3.83 14.30 1.15
C LEU A 297 -3.40 14.13 -0.30
N THR A 298 -2.95 15.21 -0.92
CA THR A 298 -2.34 15.15 -2.26
C THR A 298 -0.82 15.19 -2.16
N ALA A 299 -0.14 14.16 -2.64
CA ALA A 299 1.30 14.18 -2.82
C ALA A 299 1.67 14.88 -4.13
N GLY A 300 2.38 16.00 -4.02
CA GLY A 300 2.98 16.70 -5.15
C GLY A 300 4.21 15.96 -5.68
N GLY A 301 4.50 16.11 -6.98
CA GLY A 301 5.80 15.75 -7.52
C GLY A 301 6.82 16.86 -7.23
N THR A 302 8.08 16.50 -6.96
CA THR A 302 9.19 17.46 -7.03
C THR A 302 9.41 17.84 -8.50
N GLY A 303 8.70 18.84 -8.99
CA GLY A 303 8.81 19.34 -10.36
C GLY A 303 8.06 20.65 -10.57
N GLU A 304 8.83 21.72 -10.75
CA GLU A 304 8.43 23.08 -11.13
C GLU A 304 7.57 23.87 -10.13
N VAL A 305 8.26 24.67 -9.31
CA VAL A 305 7.74 25.97 -8.88
C VAL A 305 7.38 26.75 -10.14
N GLN A 306 6.08 26.84 -10.43
CA GLN A 306 5.57 27.79 -11.41
C GLN A 306 5.93 29.19 -10.90
N PRO A 307 6.76 29.98 -11.60
CA PRO A 307 6.98 31.36 -11.21
C PRO A 307 5.63 32.07 -11.40
N GLY A 308 5.02 32.51 -10.30
CA GLY A 308 3.87 33.40 -10.37
C GLY A 308 4.21 34.60 -11.26
N PRO A 309 3.23 35.21 -11.96
CA PRO A 309 3.49 36.31 -12.87
C PRO A 309 4.08 37.47 -12.07
N GLY A 310 5.41 37.60 -12.13
CA GLY A 310 6.15 38.72 -11.58
C GLY A 310 5.69 39.97 -12.29
N ALA A 311 4.99 40.82 -11.55
CA ALA A 311 4.71 42.18 -11.96
C ALA A 311 6.04 42.92 -12.14
N HIS A 312 6.48 43.08 -13.39
CA HIS A 312 7.52 44.03 -13.73
C HIS A 312 6.96 45.44 -13.53
N GLY A 313 7.19 45.98 -12.33
CA GLY A 313 7.08 47.42 -12.06
C GLY A 313 8.18 48.14 -12.81
N ASP A 314 7.77 48.97 -13.77
CA ASP A 314 8.66 49.84 -14.54
C ASP A 314 9.07 51.02 -13.63
N HIS A 315 10.34 51.02 -13.19
CA HIS A 315 10.93 52.15 -12.48
C HIS A 315 11.70 53.02 -13.48
N SER A 316 11.01 54.02 -14.05
CA SER A 316 11.67 55.10 -14.77
C SER A 316 12.26 56.11 -13.78
N HIS A 317 13.58 56.07 -13.60
CA HIS A 317 14.34 57.22 -13.09
C HIS A 317 14.82 58.08 -14.26
N SER A 318 14.23 59.26 -14.45
CA SER A 318 14.87 60.34 -15.22
C SER A 318 15.20 61.49 -14.26
N GLY A 319 16.49 61.65 -13.97
CA GLY A 319 17.01 62.87 -13.38
C GLY A 319 17.20 63.95 -14.44
N ARG A 320 16.58 65.10 -14.21
CA ARG A 320 17.18 66.43 -14.36
C ARG A 320 16.34 67.46 -13.62
#